data_AF-A0A3D3Q4I6-F1
#
_entry.id   AF-A0A3D3Q4I6-F1
#
_cell.length_a   1.000
_cell.length_b   1.000
_cell.length_c   1.000
_cell.angle_alpha   90.00
_cell.angle_beta   90.00
_cell.angle_gamma   90.00
#
_symmetry.space_group_name_H-M   'P 1'
#
loop_
_entity.id
_entity.type
_entity.pdbx_description
1 polymer ?
#
loop_
_entity_poly.entity_id
_entity_poly.type
_entity_poly.pdbx_seq_one_letter_code
_entity_poly.pdbx_strand_id
1 'polypeptide(L)' 'LIAFCREKLAHFKAPQKVTFVDELPKTATGKIQKYVLRDGASGIARQ' A
#
# COMPACT_ATOMS: atom_id res chain seq x y z
N LEU A 1 -7.90 13.15 -3.29
CA LEU A 1 -7.91 11.69 -3.52
C LEU A 1 -9.10 11.00 -2.87
N ILE A 2 -9.31 11.10 -1.55
CA ILE A 2 -10.44 10.43 -0.88
C ILE A 2 -11.81 10.90 -1.40
N ALA A 3 -12.03 12.22 -1.56
CA ALA A 3 -13.28 12.75 -2.12
C ALA A 3 -13.57 12.20 -3.52
N PHE A 4 -12.57 12.24 -4.42
CA PHE A 4 -12.64 11.62 -5.75
C PHE A 4 -13.03 10.14 -5.71
N CYS A 5 -12.47 9.36 -4.78
CA CYS A 5 -12.85 7.96 -4.58
C CYS A 5 -14.28 7.82 -4.05
N ARG A 6 -14.74 8.70 -3.15
CA ARG A 6 -16.11 8.67 -2.59
C ARG A 6 -17.18 9.02 -3.62
N GLU A 7 -16.86 9.85 -4.60
CA GLU A 7 -17.77 10.18 -5.71
C GLU A 7 -17.91 9.03 -6.71
N LYS A 8 -16.89 8.17 -6.84
CA LYS A 8 -16.82 7.13 -7.88
C LYS A 8 -16.95 5.69 -7.37
N LEU A 9 -16.83 5.46 -6.07
CA LEU A 9 -16.91 4.15 -5.44
C LEU A 9 -18.00 4.14 -4.38
N ALA A 10 -18.57 2.97 -4.12
CA ALA A 10 -19.43 2.77 -2.95
C ALA A 10 -18.70 3.17 -1.66
N HIS A 11 -19.41 3.79 -0.71
CA HIS A 11 -18.81 4.41 0.48
C HIS A 11 -17.86 3.47 1.24
N PHE A 12 -18.22 2.19 1.40
CA PHE A 12 -17.41 1.18 2.11
C PHE A 12 -16.10 0.79 1.40
N LYS A 13 -15.95 1.11 0.11
CA LYS A 13 -14.73 0.85 -0.67
C LYS A 13 -13.78 2.04 -0.72
N ALA A 14 -14.24 3.22 -0.31
CA ALA A 14 -13.39 4.41 -0.32
C ALA A 14 -12.32 4.30 0.78
N PRO A 15 -11.04 4.61 0.47
CA PRO A 15 -9.98 4.56 1.46
C PRO A 15 -10.21 5.59 2.57
N GLN A 16 -9.91 5.21 3.81
CA GLN A 16 -10.02 6.10 4.97
C GLN A 16 -8.76 6.97 5.16
N LYS A 17 -7.60 6.46 4.75
CA LYS A 17 -6.29 7.13 4.87
C LYS A 17 -5.48 6.91 3.59
N VAL A 18 -4.61 7.86 3.28
CA VAL A 18 -3.67 7.79 2.16
C VAL A 18 -2.32 8.29 2.66
N THR A 19 -1.28 7.49 2.47
CA THR A 19 0.10 7.85 2.79
C THR A 19 0.91 7.87 1.52
N PHE A 20 1.61 8.96 1.26
CA PHE A 20 2.56 9.06 0.16
C PHE A 20 3.92 8.56 0.63
N VAL A 21 4.60 7.82 -0.23
CA VAL A 21 5.95 7.30 -0.01
C VAL A 21 6.74 7.53 -1.28
N ASP A 22 8.06 7.72 -1.17
CA ASP A 22 8.92 7.93 -2.33
C ASP A 22 8.99 6.66 -3.20
N GLU A 23 8.99 5.47 -2.56
CA GLU A 23 8.96 4.20 -3.26
C GLU A 23 8.21 3.11 -2.47
N LEU A 24 7.56 2.19 -3.21
CA LEU A 24 6.95 0.98 -2.66
C LEU A 24 8.00 -0.11 -2.43
N PRO A 25 7.92 -0.88 -1.33
CA PRO A 25 8.85 -1.97 -1.07
C PRO A 25 8.69 -3.05 -2.14
N LYS A 26 9.80 -3.40 -2.80
CA LYS A 26 9.83 -4.40 -3.88
C LYS A 26 10.88 -5.46 -3.62
N THR A 27 10.72 -6.64 -4.22
CA THR A 27 11.76 -7.69 -4.26
C THR A 27 12.87 -7.29 -5.23
N ALA A 28 13.99 -8.04 -5.25
CA ALA A 28 15.06 -7.88 -6.25
C ALA A 28 14.55 -8.00 -7.71
N THR A 29 13.44 -8.70 -7.92
CA THR A 29 12.76 -8.85 -9.21
C THR A 29 11.62 -7.83 -9.43
N GLY A 30 11.47 -6.84 -8.54
CA GLY A 30 10.50 -5.74 -8.69
C GLY A 30 9.08 -6.00 -8.19
N LYS A 31 8.79 -7.16 -7.58
CA LYS A 31 7.43 -7.48 -7.08
C LYS A 31 7.13 -6.71 -5.79
N ILE A 32 5.97 -6.08 -5.68
CA ILE A 32 5.56 -5.34 -4.48
C ILE A 32 5.40 -6.28 -3.28
N GLN A 33 6.05 -5.93 -2.17
CA GLN A 33 6.04 -6.69 -0.92
C GLN A 33 4.89 -6.25 0.00
N LYS A 34 3.66 -6.67 -0.34
CA LYS A 34 2.42 -6.27 0.37
C LYS A 34 2.40 -6.62 1.87
N TYR A 35 3.17 -7.62 2.31
CA TYR A 35 3.22 -8.02 3.73
C TYR A 35 3.96 -6.97 4.58
N VAL A 36 5.03 -6.37 4.04
CA VAL A 36 5.75 -5.24 4.67
C VAL A 36 4.80 -4.06 4.89
N LEU A 37 3.89 -3.81 3.94
CA LEU A 37 2.90 -2.72 4.02
C LEU A 37 1.75 -2.98 5.02
N ARG A 38 1.59 -4.21 5.51
CA ARG A 38 0.44 -4.63 6.36
C ARG A 38 0.80 -4.81 7.84
N ASP A 39 1.96 -4.28 8.27
CA ASP A 39 2.45 -4.34 9.65
C ASP A 39 2.80 -5.77 10.16
N GLY A 40 2.86 -6.75 9.26
CA GLY A 40 3.27 -8.13 9.55
C GLY A 40 4.72 -8.38 9.15
N ALA A 41 5.65 -8.03 10.04
CA ALA A 41 7.08 -8.25 9.84
C ALA A 41 7.45 -9.75 9.80
N SER A 42 7.80 -10.28 8.61
CA SER A 42 8.95 -11.17 8.41
C SER A 42 9.19 -11.39 6.92
N GLY A 43 10.20 -10.70 6.41
CA GLY A 43 10.79 -10.93 5.10
C GLY A 43 11.87 -9.89 4.84
N ILE A 44 12.57 -9.50 5.90
CA ILE A 44 13.85 -8.84 5.79
C ILE A 44 14.78 -9.92 5.23
N ALA A 45 14.81 -10.04 3.90
CA ALA A 45 16.07 -10.33 3.24
C ALA A 45 16.94 -9.10 3.55
N ARG A 46 17.65 -9.16 4.67
CA ARG A 46 18.86 -8.38 4.86
C ARG A 46 19.71 -8.73 3.64
N GLN A 47 20.09 -7.71 2.88
CA GLN A 47 21.19 -7.83 1.94
C GLN A 47 22.40 -8.41 2.66
#